data_AF-A0A960ZYK3-F1
#
_entry.id   AF-A0A960ZYK3-F1
#
_cell.length_a   1.000
_cell.length_b   1.000
_cell.length_c   1.000
_cell.angle_alpha   90.00
_cell.angle_beta   90.00
_cell.angle_gamma   90.00
#
_symmetry.space_group_name_H-M   'P 1'
#
loop_
_entity.id
_entity.type
_entity.pdbx_description
1 polymer ?
#
loop_
_entity_poly.entity_id
_entity_poly.type
_entity_poly.pdbx_seq_one_letter_code
_entity_poly.pdbx_strand_id
1 'polypeptide(L)'
;MIIGHYAAALIPHSYFKKVPLWYFLVVANLPDFLWMTLALLGIEETKPQHFWQASFDRIQVQMLYSHDLLPGLFLALVVALLTFLFFKRGIIALVSAALILLHHVADWVSGFPHYWMGPGSLELGWGLYYREPYLALVLEALFASALVFLYLKLEARHGRPKSRAYQLKLYLLFILGSLMWLPTARYSMSELYQFFVSHT
;
A
#
# COMPACT_ATOMS: atom_id res chain seq x y z
N MET A 1 -0.79 -0.37 4.22
CA MET A 1 -1.87 -1.05 3.48
C MET A 1 -1.19 -2.06 2.59
N ILE A 2 -1.85 -3.16 2.26
CA ILE A 2 -1.21 -4.23 1.47
C ILE A 2 -1.50 -4.02 -0.01
N ILE A 3 -2.77 -4.13 -0.40
CA ILE A 3 -3.22 -4.03 -1.79
C ILE A 3 -3.90 -2.70 -2.07
N GLY A 4 -4.37 -1.99 -1.03
CA GLY A 4 -5.10 -0.72 -1.18
C GLY A 4 -4.34 0.34 -1.97
N HIS A 5 -3.02 0.41 -1.79
CA HIS A 5 -2.13 1.33 -2.49
C HIS A 5 -2.11 1.14 -4.00
N TYR A 6 -2.16 -0.12 -4.48
CA TYR A 6 -2.21 -0.41 -5.92
C TYR A 6 -3.46 0.16 -6.60
N ALA A 7 -4.58 0.32 -5.88
CA ALA A 7 -5.79 0.92 -6.44
C ALA A 7 -5.58 2.39 -6.81
N ALA A 8 -4.68 3.09 -6.10
CA ALA A 8 -4.39 4.50 -6.34
C ALA A 8 -3.77 4.73 -7.73
N ALA A 9 -3.00 3.76 -8.23
CA ALA A 9 -2.39 3.79 -9.56
C ALA A 9 -3.42 3.85 -10.71
N LEU A 10 -4.65 3.39 -10.48
CA LEU A 10 -5.71 3.39 -11.50
C LEU A 10 -6.13 4.81 -11.88
N ILE A 11 -6.12 5.74 -10.93
CA ILE A 11 -6.56 7.12 -11.13
C ILE A 11 -5.68 7.84 -12.16
N PRO A 12 -4.36 7.99 -11.98
CA PRO A 12 -3.52 8.65 -12.98
C PRO A 12 -3.45 7.86 -14.28
N HIS A 13 -3.55 6.53 -14.24
CA HIS A 13 -3.65 5.74 -15.47
C HIS A 13 -4.92 6.06 -16.29
N SER A 14 -6.01 6.55 -15.68
CA SER A 14 -7.18 7.03 -16.43
C SER A 14 -6.90 8.28 -17.27
N TYR A 15 -5.99 9.14 -16.81
CA TYR A 15 -5.60 10.38 -17.49
C TYR A 15 -4.42 10.18 -18.45
N PHE A 16 -3.43 9.37 -18.06
CA PHE A 16 -2.16 9.25 -18.77
C PHE A 16 -1.98 7.88 -19.42
N LYS A 17 -2.86 7.50 -20.35
CA LYS A 17 -2.86 6.17 -21.00
C LYS A 17 -1.57 5.80 -21.76
N LYS A 18 -0.75 6.80 -22.16
CA LYS A 18 0.57 6.57 -22.77
C LYS A 18 1.63 6.13 -21.77
N VAL A 19 1.43 6.41 -20.48
CA VAL A 19 2.28 5.91 -19.40
C VAL A 19 1.76 4.51 -19.03
N PRO A 20 2.62 3.49 -19.02
CA PRO A 20 2.17 2.14 -18.74
C PRO A 20 1.64 2.04 -17.30
N LEU A 21 0.59 1.24 -17.10
CA LEU A 21 -0.02 1.07 -15.76
C LEU A 21 0.99 0.56 -14.72
N TRP A 22 1.89 -0.34 -15.11
CA TRP A 22 2.90 -0.91 -14.20
C TRP A 22 3.77 0.17 -13.56
N TYR A 23 4.04 1.27 -14.26
CA TYR A 23 4.83 2.37 -13.71
C TYR A 23 4.11 3.00 -12.51
N PHE A 24 2.82 3.31 -12.63
CA PHE A 24 2.05 3.86 -11.52
C PHE A 24 1.86 2.85 -10.38
N LEU A 25 1.75 1.55 -10.69
CA LEU A 25 1.69 0.50 -9.68
C LEU A 25 3.00 0.45 -8.87
N VAL A 26 4.16 0.54 -9.54
CA VAL A 26 5.46 0.58 -8.87
C VAL A 26 5.58 1.83 -7.99
N VAL A 27 5.26 3.00 -8.54
CA VAL A 27 5.36 4.26 -7.78
C VAL A 27 4.43 4.26 -6.57
N ALA A 28 3.18 3.81 -6.70
CA ALA A 28 2.22 3.79 -5.59
C ALA A 28 2.63 2.86 -4.43
N ASN A 29 3.53 1.90 -4.66
CA ASN A 29 3.99 0.93 -3.66
C ASN A 29 5.50 1.00 -3.43
N LEU A 30 6.15 2.07 -3.89
CA LEU A 30 7.59 2.21 -3.75
C LEU A 30 8.05 2.20 -2.27
N PRO A 31 7.32 2.81 -1.31
CA PRO A 31 7.66 2.69 0.12
C PRO A 31 7.68 1.23 0.59
N ASP A 32 6.68 0.42 0.23
CA ASP A 32 6.64 -1.01 0.57
C ASP A 32 7.81 -1.79 -0.04
N PHE A 33 8.13 -1.56 -1.32
CA PHE A 33 9.26 -2.23 -1.97
C PHE A 33 10.59 -1.83 -1.36
N LEU A 34 10.73 -0.56 -0.99
CA LEU A 34 11.90 -0.05 -0.29
C LEU A 34 12.02 -0.70 1.08
N TRP A 35 10.95 -0.71 1.87
CA TRP A 35 10.92 -1.37 3.18
C TRP A 35 11.28 -2.85 3.08
N MET A 36 10.63 -3.60 2.19
CA MET A 36 10.93 -5.03 2.00
C MET A 36 12.41 -5.24 1.68
N THR A 37 13.00 -4.40 0.82
CA THR A 37 14.42 -4.48 0.47
C THR A 37 15.30 -4.18 1.68
N LEU A 38 15.01 -3.11 2.43
CA LEU A 38 15.79 -2.71 3.60
C LEU A 38 15.66 -3.71 4.76
N ALA A 39 14.49 -4.32 4.93
CA ALA A 39 14.23 -5.36 5.92
C ALA A 39 15.02 -6.63 5.59
N LEU A 40 15.05 -7.05 4.33
CA LEU A 40 15.86 -8.19 3.87
C LEU A 40 17.38 -7.95 4.04
N LEU A 41 17.81 -6.68 3.94
CA LEU A 41 19.20 -6.28 4.20
C LEU A 41 19.51 -6.07 5.69
N GLY A 42 18.51 -6.17 6.58
CA GLY A 42 18.66 -5.94 8.02
C GLY A 42 18.85 -4.46 8.42
N ILE A 43 18.61 -3.52 7.51
CA ILE A 43 18.71 -2.07 7.77
C ILE A 43 17.46 -1.55 8.49
N GLU A 44 16.29 -2.04 8.08
CA GLU A 44 15.00 -1.73 8.69
C GLU A 44 14.50 -2.98 9.40
N GLU A 45 14.88 -3.11 10.68
CA GLU A 45 14.68 -4.35 11.42
C GLU A 45 13.19 -4.73 11.45
N THR A 46 12.91 -5.98 11.05
CA THR A 46 11.58 -6.57 11.09
C THR A 46 11.60 -7.86 11.90
N LYS A 47 10.75 -7.93 12.92
CA LYS A 47 10.60 -9.11 13.79
C LYS A 47 9.16 -9.64 13.70
N PRO A 48 8.95 -10.96 13.69
CA PRO A 48 9.97 -12.01 13.65
C PRO A 48 10.72 -12.04 12.31
N GLN A 49 11.96 -12.56 12.31
CA GLN A 49 12.78 -12.66 11.08
C GLN A 49 12.15 -13.58 10.02
N HIS A 50 11.34 -14.55 10.46
CA HIS A 50 10.61 -15.44 9.58
C HIS A 50 9.19 -14.92 9.35
N PHE A 51 8.88 -14.51 8.12
CA PHE A 51 7.56 -14.01 7.74
C PHE A 51 6.41 -14.98 8.08
N TRP A 52 6.67 -16.29 8.10
CA TRP A 52 5.66 -17.30 8.45
C TRP A 52 5.19 -17.23 9.91
N GLN A 53 5.95 -16.55 10.76
CA GLN A 53 5.65 -16.34 12.18
C GLN A 53 5.03 -14.96 12.44
N ALA A 54 4.93 -14.11 11.42
CA ALA A 54 4.36 -12.78 11.56
C ALA A 54 2.82 -12.81 11.51
N SER A 55 2.20 -11.96 12.33
CA SER A 55 0.80 -11.52 12.22
C SER A 55 0.77 -9.99 12.29
N PHE A 56 -0.29 -9.35 11.81
CA PHE A 56 -0.36 -7.88 11.79
C PHE A 56 -0.18 -7.26 13.18
N ASP A 57 -0.80 -7.85 14.20
CA ASP A 57 -0.73 -7.34 15.56
C ASP A 57 0.59 -7.61 16.30
N ARG A 58 1.45 -8.51 15.79
CA ARG A 58 2.69 -8.91 16.46
C ARG A 58 3.96 -8.61 15.67
N ILE A 59 3.86 -8.31 14.38
CA ILE A 59 5.03 -7.96 13.57
C ILE A 59 5.58 -6.60 14.02
N GLN A 60 6.83 -6.57 14.47
CA GLN A 60 7.51 -5.32 14.80
C GLN A 60 8.27 -4.87 13.57
N VAL A 61 7.96 -3.67 13.09
CA VAL A 61 8.56 -3.09 11.89
C VAL A 61 9.22 -1.77 12.24
N GLN A 62 10.51 -1.64 11.94
CA GLN A 62 11.17 -0.35 11.84
C GLN A 62 11.09 0.13 10.39
N MET A 63 10.64 1.36 10.16
CA MET A 63 10.41 1.88 8.80
C MET A 63 10.91 3.32 8.62
N LEU A 64 12.07 3.62 9.19
CA LEU A 64 12.66 4.96 9.21
C LEU A 64 12.85 5.54 7.80
N TYR A 65 13.51 4.81 6.91
CA TYR A 65 13.86 5.30 5.58
C TYR A 65 12.72 5.12 4.58
N SER A 66 11.89 4.10 4.78
CA SER A 66 10.84 3.74 3.84
C SER A 66 9.53 4.50 4.05
N HIS A 67 9.10 4.69 5.30
CA HIS A 67 7.75 5.18 5.61
C HIS A 67 7.66 6.35 6.60
N ASP A 68 8.74 6.73 7.29
CA ASP A 68 8.68 7.96 8.08
C ASP A 68 8.54 9.18 7.17
N LEU A 69 7.82 10.19 7.66
CA LEU A 69 7.35 11.28 6.81
C LEU A 69 8.50 12.06 6.15
N LEU A 70 9.56 12.38 6.88
CA LEU A 70 10.65 13.17 6.30
C LEU A 70 11.41 12.40 5.20
N PRO A 71 11.85 11.14 5.41
CA PRO A 71 12.38 10.30 4.34
C PRO A 71 11.38 10.06 3.20
N GLY A 72 10.10 9.90 3.50
CA GLY A 72 9.02 9.77 2.51
C GLY A 72 8.86 11.01 1.61
N LEU A 73 8.95 12.21 2.18
CA LEU A 73 8.97 13.48 1.43
C LEU A 73 10.19 13.56 0.52
N PHE A 74 11.36 13.16 1.02
CA PHE A 74 12.58 13.10 0.21
C PHE A 74 12.45 12.10 -0.94
N LEU A 75 11.91 10.90 -0.66
CA LEU A 75 11.63 9.89 -1.68
C LEU A 75 10.67 10.41 -2.75
N ALA A 76 9.59 11.11 -2.35
CA ALA A 76 8.65 11.73 -3.27
C ALA A 76 9.33 12.75 -4.21
N LEU A 77 10.26 13.57 -3.68
CA LEU A 77 11.04 14.53 -4.47
C LEU A 77 11.97 13.82 -5.46
N VAL A 78 12.69 12.79 -5.01
CA VAL A 78 13.59 11.99 -5.87
C VAL A 78 12.80 11.32 -6.99
N VAL A 79 11.67 10.69 -6.67
CA VAL A 79 10.79 10.06 -7.66
C VAL A 79 10.25 11.09 -8.64
N ALA A 80 9.80 12.26 -8.17
CA ALA A 80 9.34 13.34 -9.04
C ALA A 80 10.43 13.76 -10.05
N LEU A 81 11.66 13.97 -9.56
CA LEU A 81 12.79 14.34 -10.39
C LEU A 81 13.09 13.28 -11.44
N LEU A 82 13.24 12.01 -11.05
CA LEU A 82 13.51 10.90 -11.97
C LEU A 82 12.39 10.74 -13.02
N THR A 83 11.14 10.87 -12.58
CA THR A 83 9.97 10.83 -13.45
C THR A 83 9.97 11.96 -14.46
N PHE A 84 10.29 13.18 -14.02
CA PHE A 84 10.43 14.33 -14.91
C PHE A 84 11.57 14.11 -15.91
N LEU A 85 12.71 13.61 -15.46
CA LEU A 85 13.86 13.34 -16.33
C LEU A 85 13.55 12.27 -17.38
N PHE A 86 12.76 11.25 -17.06
CA PHE A 86 12.39 10.19 -17.99
C PHE A 86 11.27 10.59 -18.96
N PHE A 87 10.13 11.10 -18.44
CA PHE A 87 8.96 11.41 -19.26
C PHE A 87 8.96 12.83 -19.82
N LYS A 88 9.81 13.73 -19.32
CA LYS A 88 9.88 15.16 -19.68
C LYS A 88 8.55 15.91 -19.52
N ARG A 89 7.73 15.48 -18.55
CA ARG A 89 6.40 16.06 -18.28
C ARG A 89 6.19 16.30 -16.79
N GLY A 90 6.17 17.57 -16.38
CA GLY A 90 6.03 17.98 -14.98
C GLY A 90 4.78 17.42 -14.29
N ILE A 91 3.65 17.33 -14.98
CA ILE A 91 2.42 16.78 -14.39
C ILE A 91 2.54 15.30 -14.01
N ILE A 92 3.26 14.49 -14.79
CA ILE A 92 3.48 13.07 -14.44
C ILE A 92 4.38 12.99 -13.21
N ALA A 93 5.41 13.83 -13.13
CA ALA A 93 6.28 13.91 -11.96
C ALA A 93 5.53 14.29 -10.67
N LEU A 94 4.67 15.31 -10.73
CA LEU A 94 3.84 15.72 -9.60
C LEU A 94 2.86 14.63 -9.17
N VAL A 95 2.24 13.95 -10.14
CA VAL A 95 1.34 12.83 -9.88
C VAL A 95 2.08 11.67 -9.21
N SER A 96 3.31 11.37 -9.65
CA SER A 96 4.13 10.33 -9.04
C SER A 96 4.54 10.67 -7.61
N ALA A 97 4.89 11.92 -7.33
CA ALA A 97 5.09 12.37 -5.95
C ALA A 97 3.81 12.23 -5.12
N ALA A 98 2.67 12.65 -5.67
CA ALA A 98 1.38 12.57 -4.98
C ALA A 98 0.97 11.12 -4.67
N LEU A 99 1.33 10.14 -5.51
CA LEU A 99 1.11 8.72 -5.21
C LEU A 99 1.92 8.26 -3.99
N ILE A 100 3.19 8.67 -3.87
CA ILE A 100 4.02 8.37 -2.69
C ILE A 100 3.42 9.01 -1.43
N LEU A 101 2.95 10.26 -1.51
CA LEU A 101 2.36 10.92 -0.36
C LEU A 101 1.00 10.31 0.03
N LEU A 102 0.19 9.93 -0.97
CA LEU A 102 -1.08 9.25 -0.74
C LEU A 102 -0.88 7.90 -0.06
N HIS A 103 0.19 7.18 -0.40
CA HIS A 103 0.58 5.95 0.28
C HIS A 103 0.72 6.17 1.79
N HIS A 104 1.54 7.13 2.20
CA HIS A 104 1.76 7.45 3.61
C HIS A 104 0.45 7.85 4.32
N VAL A 105 -0.36 8.70 3.69
CA VAL A 105 -1.66 9.10 4.26
C VAL A 105 -2.59 7.91 4.43
N ALA A 106 -2.59 6.98 3.48
CA ALA A 106 -3.46 5.81 3.53
C ALA A 106 -2.99 4.79 4.59
N ASP A 107 -1.67 4.70 4.82
CA ASP A 107 -1.11 3.98 5.96
C ASP A 107 -1.46 4.62 7.30
N TRP A 108 -1.50 5.95 7.40
CA TRP A 108 -1.90 6.61 8.64
C TRP A 108 -3.34 6.26 9.06
N VAL A 109 -4.21 5.95 8.10
CA VAL A 109 -5.60 5.58 8.33
C VAL A 109 -5.75 4.12 8.75
N SER A 110 -4.99 3.19 8.16
CA SER A 110 -5.25 1.75 8.31
C SER A 110 -4.02 0.88 8.59
N GLY A 111 -2.82 1.41 8.47
CA GLY A 111 -1.56 0.69 8.57
C GLY A 111 -0.94 0.64 9.96
N PHE A 112 0.38 0.47 9.96
CA PHE A 112 1.24 0.58 11.14
C PHE A 112 1.40 2.05 11.57
N PRO A 113 1.77 2.32 12.83
CA PRO A 113 2.19 3.67 13.21
C PRO A 113 3.51 4.00 12.50
N HIS A 114 3.61 5.26 12.06
CA HIS A 114 4.82 5.81 11.45
C HIS A 114 5.27 7.02 12.25
N TYR A 115 6.45 7.56 11.94
CA TYR A 115 7.00 8.69 12.67
C TYR A 115 7.36 9.83 11.73
N TRP A 116 7.60 11.01 12.31
CA TRP A 116 8.17 12.13 11.57
C TRP A 116 9.57 11.79 11.05
N MET A 117 10.43 11.28 11.94
CA MET A 117 11.78 10.83 11.66
C MET A 117 12.31 9.96 12.82
N GLY A 118 11.90 8.70 12.84
CA GLY A 118 12.36 7.67 13.75
C GLY A 118 11.62 7.60 15.09
N PRO A 119 11.87 6.52 15.85
CA PRO A 119 11.28 6.32 17.17
C PRO A 119 11.62 7.49 18.10
N GLY A 120 10.61 7.98 18.83
CA GLY A 120 10.74 9.13 19.74
C GLY A 120 10.50 10.49 19.10
N SER A 121 10.31 10.56 17.78
CA SER A 121 9.71 11.71 17.11
C SER A 121 8.18 11.63 17.12
N LEU A 122 7.51 12.63 16.52
CA LEU A 122 6.05 12.65 16.44
C LEU A 122 5.52 11.39 15.75
N GLU A 123 4.69 10.62 16.45
CA GLU A 123 3.95 9.49 15.88
C GLU A 123 2.82 9.99 14.96
N LEU A 124 2.68 9.36 13.80
CA LEU A 124 1.74 9.68 12.74
C LEU A 124 0.90 8.44 12.42
N GLY A 125 -0.40 8.64 12.30
CA GLY A 125 -1.37 7.58 12.02
C GLY A 125 -1.97 6.94 13.28
N TRP A 126 -2.92 6.04 13.05
CA TRP A 126 -3.70 5.41 14.12
C TRP A 126 -3.13 4.07 14.58
N GLY A 127 -2.17 3.50 13.83
CA GLY A 127 -1.56 2.21 14.15
C GLY A 127 -2.57 1.06 14.21
N LEU A 128 -3.55 1.06 13.30
CA LEU A 128 -4.65 0.10 13.35
C LEU A 128 -4.20 -1.34 13.13
N TYR A 129 -3.12 -1.62 12.39
CA TYR A 129 -2.62 -2.99 12.30
C TYR A 129 -2.21 -3.58 13.67
N TYR A 130 -1.76 -2.75 14.62
CA TYR A 130 -1.47 -3.21 15.98
C TYR A 130 -2.70 -3.26 16.87
N ARG A 131 -3.55 -2.24 16.79
CA ARG A 131 -4.67 -2.08 17.73
C ARG A 131 -5.89 -2.89 17.30
N GLU A 132 -6.29 -2.73 16.05
CA GLU A 132 -7.53 -3.27 15.48
C GLU A 132 -7.32 -3.76 14.04
N PRO A 133 -6.52 -4.83 13.82
CA PRO A 133 -6.13 -5.28 12.48
C PRO A 133 -7.31 -5.69 11.59
N TYR A 134 -8.41 -6.15 12.17
CA TYR A 134 -9.62 -6.44 11.41
C TYR A 134 -10.26 -5.16 10.83
N LEU A 135 -10.34 -4.09 11.63
CA LEU A 135 -10.84 -2.79 11.18
C LEU A 135 -9.91 -2.20 10.12
N ALA A 136 -8.60 -2.30 10.32
CA ALA A 136 -7.60 -1.91 9.32
C ALA A 136 -7.85 -2.53 7.94
N LEU A 137 -8.01 -3.87 7.88
CA LEU A 137 -8.23 -4.58 6.62
C LEU A 137 -9.57 -4.22 5.96
N VAL A 138 -10.61 -3.93 6.76
CA VAL A 138 -11.90 -3.43 6.24
C VAL A 138 -11.75 -2.02 5.66
N LEU A 139 -11.08 -1.11 6.37
CA LEU A 139 -10.82 0.25 5.87
C LEU A 139 -9.98 0.22 4.59
N GLU A 140 -9.03 -0.71 4.50
CA GLU A 140 -8.26 -0.94 3.29
C GLU A 140 -9.13 -1.39 2.10
N ALA A 141 -10.01 -2.38 2.32
CA ALA A 141 -10.93 -2.84 1.29
C ALA A 141 -11.89 -1.71 0.83
N LEU A 142 -12.34 -0.86 1.75
CA LEU A 142 -13.19 0.30 1.45
C LEU A 142 -12.44 1.37 0.65
N PHE A 143 -11.21 1.71 1.05
CA PHE A 143 -10.36 2.65 0.34
C PHE A 143 -10.09 2.19 -1.10
N ALA A 144 -9.70 0.92 -1.26
CA ALA A 144 -9.45 0.33 -2.57
C ALA A 144 -10.73 0.35 -3.43
N SER A 145 -11.87 0.00 -2.84
CA SER A 145 -13.18 0.02 -3.52
C SER A 145 -13.58 1.44 -3.95
N ALA A 146 -13.32 2.45 -3.12
CA ALA A 146 -13.59 3.84 -3.47
C ALA A 146 -12.74 4.32 -4.66
N LEU A 147 -11.46 3.92 -4.70
CA LEU A 147 -10.57 4.24 -5.83
C LEU A 147 -10.95 3.48 -7.10
N VAL A 148 -11.37 2.22 -7.01
CA VAL A 148 -11.94 1.47 -8.14
C VAL A 148 -13.20 2.15 -8.66
N PHE A 149 -14.13 2.55 -7.77
CA PHE A 149 -15.32 3.28 -8.13
C PHE A 149 -14.98 4.58 -8.87
N LEU A 150 -14.05 5.37 -8.33
CA LEU A 150 -13.60 6.61 -8.94
C LEU A 150 -12.97 6.37 -10.32
N TYR A 151 -12.10 5.37 -10.45
CA TYR A 151 -11.50 4.97 -11.73
C TYR A 151 -12.55 4.61 -12.78
N LEU A 152 -13.54 3.79 -12.42
CA LEU A 152 -14.61 3.39 -13.33
C LEU A 152 -15.45 4.58 -13.77
N LYS A 153 -15.75 5.50 -12.84
CA LYS A 153 -16.45 6.75 -13.14
C LYS A 153 -15.64 7.65 -14.09
N LEU A 154 -14.33 7.74 -13.89
CA LEU A 154 -13.43 8.50 -14.77
C LEU A 154 -13.34 7.88 -16.16
N GLU A 155 -13.20 6.55 -16.27
CA GLU A 155 -13.17 5.87 -17.56
C GLU A 155 -14.48 6.03 -18.33
N ALA A 156 -15.64 5.98 -17.66
CA ALA A 156 -16.93 6.25 -18.29
C ALA A 156 -17.02 7.71 -18.80
N ARG A 157 -16.58 8.69 -17.99
CA ARG A 157 -16.53 10.11 -18.39
C ARG A 157 -15.58 10.37 -19.55
N HIS A 158 -14.50 9.60 -19.66
CA HIS A 158 -13.56 9.67 -20.78
C HIS A 158 -14.00 8.86 -22.01
N GLY A 159 -15.26 8.40 -22.07
CA GLY A 159 -15.80 7.65 -23.20
C GLY A 159 -15.28 6.22 -23.32
N ARG A 160 -14.72 5.65 -22.24
CA ARG A 160 -14.16 4.28 -22.19
C ARG A 160 -14.81 3.42 -21.10
N PRO A 161 -16.17 3.34 -21.03
CA PRO A 161 -16.86 2.59 -19.99
C PRO A 161 -16.40 1.13 -19.98
N LYS A 162 -16.27 0.55 -18.79
CA LYS A 162 -15.84 -0.86 -18.63
C LYS A 162 -17.04 -1.78 -18.53
N SER A 163 -16.92 -2.98 -19.09
CA SER A 163 -17.97 -4.01 -18.99
C SER A 163 -18.23 -4.39 -17.53
N ARG A 164 -19.45 -4.84 -17.22
CA ARG A 164 -19.82 -5.29 -15.87
C ARG A 164 -18.88 -6.39 -15.34
N ALA A 165 -18.48 -7.33 -16.21
CA ALA A 165 -17.53 -8.38 -15.87
C ALA A 165 -16.16 -7.82 -15.48
N TYR A 166 -15.66 -6.78 -16.16
CA TYR A 166 -14.41 -6.12 -15.81
C TYR A 166 -14.52 -5.37 -14.48
N GLN A 167 -15.62 -4.65 -14.25
CA GLN A 167 -15.88 -3.97 -12.99
C GLN A 167 -15.88 -4.95 -11.81
N LEU A 168 -16.61 -6.07 -11.95
CA LEU A 168 -16.67 -7.12 -10.93
C LEU A 168 -15.27 -7.70 -10.66
N LYS A 169 -14.49 -8.01 -11.69
CA LYS A 169 -13.11 -8.51 -11.53
C LYS A 169 -12.22 -7.53 -10.76
N LEU A 170 -12.33 -6.23 -11.02
CA LEU A 170 -11.56 -5.23 -10.28
C LEU A 170 -11.97 -5.16 -8.81
N TYR A 171 -13.27 -5.11 -8.51
CA TYR A 171 -13.72 -5.11 -7.12
C TYR A 171 -13.30 -6.40 -6.40
N LEU A 172 -13.48 -7.56 -7.02
CA LEU A 172 -13.05 -8.83 -6.44
C LEU A 172 -11.54 -8.86 -6.18
N LEU A 173 -10.73 -8.39 -7.13
CA LEU A 173 -9.28 -8.33 -6.96
C LEU A 173 -8.87 -7.54 -5.71
N PHE A 174 -9.39 -6.32 -5.55
CA PHE A 174 -9.00 -5.46 -4.44
C PHE A 174 -9.65 -5.83 -3.11
N ILE A 175 -10.94 -6.22 -3.12
CA ILE A 175 -11.64 -6.64 -1.90
C ILE A 175 -11.06 -7.96 -1.40
N LEU A 176 -10.94 -8.98 -2.25
CA LEU A 176 -10.38 -10.27 -1.83
C LEU A 176 -8.89 -10.15 -1.50
N GLY A 177 -8.13 -9.35 -2.25
CA GLY A 177 -6.72 -9.10 -1.96
C GLY A 177 -6.48 -8.41 -0.61
N SER A 178 -7.45 -7.61 -0.14
CA SER A 178 -7.39 -6.99 1.20
C SER A 178 -7.85 -7.98 2.28
N LEU A 179 -9.01 -8.61 2.08
CA LEU A 179 -9.66 -9.44 3.10
C LEU A 179 -9.08 -10.85 3.22
N MET A 180 -8.29 -11.33 2.25
CA MET A 180 -7.60 -12.62 2.38
C MET A 180 -6.61 -12.67 3.54
N TRP A 181 -6.20 -11.51 4.06
CA TRP A 181 -5.30 -11.37 5.20
C TRP A 181 -6.02 -11.41 6.55
N LEU A 182 -7.36 -11.54 6.58
CA LEU A 182 -8.13 -11.66 7.82
C LEU A 182 -7.64 -12.78 8.75
N PRO A 183 -7.29 -13.99 8.28
CA PRO A 183 -6.74 -15.04 9.15
C PRO A 183 -5.44 -14.59 9.82
N THR A 184 -4.62 -13.83 9.08
CA THR A 184 -3.33 -13.34 9.56
C THR A 184 -3.38 -12.05 10.40
N ALA A 185 -4.58 -11.50 10.61
CA ALA A 185 -4.78 -10.32 11.44
C ALA A 185 -4.20 -10.49 12.84
N ARG A 186 -4.42 -11.67 13.43
CA ARG A 186 -3.94 -12.02 14.79
C ARG A 186 -3.17 -13.33 14.87
N TYR A 187 -3.27 -14.20 13.87
CA TYR A 187 -2.58 -15.48 13.85
C TYR A 187 -1.49 -15.48 12.79
N SER A 188 -0.33 -16.06 13.09
CA SER A 188 0.70 -16.29 12.10
C SER A 188 0.32 -17.46 11.19
N MET A 189 0.93 -17.53 10.00
CA MET A 189 0.75 -18.70 9.13
C MET A 189 1.18 -20.00 9.79
N SER A 190 2.17 -19.93 10.69
CA SER A 190 2.63 -21.06 11.51
C SER A 190 1.52 -21.58 12.42
N GLU A 191 0.85 -20.69 13.16
CA GLU A 191 -0.24 -21.08 14.07
C GLU A 191 -1.47 -21.57 13.30
N LEU A 192 -1.81 -20.94 12.19
CA LEU A 192 -2.90 -21.39 11.31
C LEU A 192 -2.63 -22.80 10.79
N TYR A 193 -1.40 -23.06 10.31
CA TYR A 193 -1.01 -24.38 9.85
C TYR A 193 -1.12 -25.44 10.96
N GLN A 194 -0.60 -25.14 12.15
CA GLN A 194 -0.69 -26.06 13.29
C GLN A 194 -2.14 -26.36 13.68
N PHE A 195 -3.01 -25.34 13.69
CA PHE A 195 -4.43 -25.52 13.96
C PHE A 195 -5.10 -26.50 12.98
N PHE A 196 -4.81 -26.40 11.69
CA PHE A 196 -5.40 -27.30 10.69
C PHE A 196 -4.84 -28.72 10.79
N VAL A 197 -3.54 -28.89 10.99
CA VAL A 197 -2.92 -30.23 11.10
C VAL A 197 -3.33 -30.95 12.37
N SER A 198 -3.52 -30.24 13.49
CA SER A 198 -3.90 -30.86 14.76
C SER A 198 -5.37 -31.32 14.84
N HIS A 199 -6.19 -30.97 13.84
CA HIS A 199 -7.63 -31.28 13.80
C HIS A 199 -8.04 -32.09 12.55
N THR A 200 -7.07 -32.68 11.85
CA THR A 200 -7.24 -33.66 10.77
C THR A 200 -6.73 -35.02 11.20
#